data_AF-A0A957HEC0-F1
#
_entry.id   AF-A0A957HEC0-F1
#
_cell.length_a   1.000
_cell.length_b   1.000
_cell.length_c   1.000
_cell.angle_alpha   90.00
_cell.angle_beta   90.00
_cell.angle_gamma   90.00
#
_symmetry.space_group_name_H-M   'P 1'
#
loop_
_entity.id
_entity.type
_entity.pdbx_description
1 polymer ?
#
loop_
_entity_poly.entity_id
_entity_poly.type
_entity_poly.pdbx_seq_one_letter_code
_entity_poly.pdbx_strand_id
1 'polypeptide(L)'
;MGQDLMRLALVLNAIDMRIGGVLIRGERGTGKSTAARALAALLPEIEVVADSPFNDDPHRPDTWSDITRERYGNQDANSIPTEARRTSFVDLPVSATEDRVVGTLDIEAAIQKGERHFEAGVLANANRGILYVDEVNLLDDHIVDLLLDSAAMGVNIVEREGI
;
A
#
# COMPACT_ATOMS: atom_id res chain seq x y z
N MET A 1 3.96 27.02 14.42
CA MET A 1 3.70 26.48 15.77
C MET A 1 2.26 26.00 15.80
N GLY A 2 1.98 24.77 16.25
CA GLY A 2 0.62 24.19 16.18
C GLY A 2 0.50 22.88 15.39
N GLN A 3 1.59 22.29 14.93
CA GLN A 3 1.61 20.99 14.24
C GLN A 3 2.19 19.85 15.11
N ASP A 4 2.48 20.10 16.39
CA ASP A 4 3.20 19.15 17.23
C ASP A 4 2.43 17.84 17.44
N LEU A 5 1.10 17.93 17.58
CA LEU A 5 0.22 16.76 17.64
C LEU A 5 0.20 15.97 16.33
N MET A 6 0.13 16.66 15.17
CA MET A 6 0.17 16.01 13.86
C MET A 6 1.51 15.30 13.65
N ARG A 7 2.62 15.98 13.97
CA ARG A 7 3.96 15.40 13.88
C ARG A 7 4.11 14.18 14.79
N LEU A 8 3.64 14.27 16.03
CA LEU A 8 3.68 13.16 16.97
C LEU A 8 2.87 11.97 16.46
N ALA A 9 1.64 12.20 15.99
CA ALA A 9 0.78 11.14 15.45
C ALA A 9 1.43 10.44 14.25
N LEU A 10 1.99 11.21 13.32
CA LEU A 10 2.72 10.70 12.15
C LEU A 10 3.96 9.87 12.55
N VAL A 11 4.76 10.35 13.50
CA VAL A 11 5.95 9.63 13.98
C VAL A 11 5.55 8.34 14.71
N LEU A 12 4.52 8.38 15.55
CA LEU A 12 4.04 7.18 16.24
C LEU A 12 3.53 6.13 15.25
N ASN A 13 2.76 6.53 14.24
CA ASN A 13 2.29 5.62 13.19
C ASN A 13 3.46 5.04 12.35
N ALA A 14 4.51 5.81 12.10
CA ALA A 14 5.72 5.32 11.45
C ALA A 14 6.52 4.31 12.30
N ILE A 15 6.40 4.36 13.63
CA ILE A 15 7.06 3.41 14.54
C ILE A 15 6.23 2.14 14.70
N ASP A 16 4.92 2.27 14.88
CA ASP A 16 4.00 1.15 15.07
C ASP A 16 2.71 1.35 14.27
N MET A 17 2.65 0.67 13.12
CA MET A 17 1.50 0.69 12.23
C MET A 17 0.23 0.09 12.84
N ARG A 18 0.33 -0.69 13.94
CA ARG A 18 -0.85 -1.24 14.64
C ARG A 18 -1.68 -0.18 15.36
N ILE A 19 -1.15 1.03 15.50
CA ILE A 19 -1.90 2.20 15.99
C ILE A 19 -3.06 2.54 15.02
N GLY A 20 -2.98 2.09 13.77
CA GLY A 20 -3.97 2.36 12.73
C GLY A 20 -3.72 3.67 12.01
N GLY A 21 -4.66 4.08 11.15
CA GLY A 21 -4.55 5.29 10.34
C GLY A 21 -4.57 6.59 11.15
N VAL A 22 -3.94 7.64 10.60
CA VAL A 22 -3.91 8.98 11.21
C VAL A 22 -4.89 9.90 10.48
N LEU A 23 -5.94 10.35 11.17
CA LEU A 23 -6.87 11.35 10.65
C LEU A 23 -6.39 12.77 10.99
N ILE A 24 -6.02 13.55 9.97
CA ILE A 24 -5.54 14.92 10.14
C ILE A 24 -6.63 15.92 9.74
N ARG A 25 -7.18 16.66 10.70
CA ARG A 25 -8.18 17.71 10.46
C ARG A 25 -7.52 19.10 10.40
N GLY A 26 -7.98 19.93 9.47
CA GLY A 26 -7.57 21.35 9.38
C GLY A 26 -8.02 21.99 8.08
N GLU A 27 -7.89 23.31 7.97
CA GLU A 27 -8.28 24.07 6.76
C GLU A 27 -7.35 23.79 5.57
N ARG A 28 -7.81 24.11 4.35
CA ARG A 28 -6.97 24.02 3.15
C ARG A 28 -5.73 24.93 3.29
N GLY A 29 -4.57 24.46 2.84
CA GLY A 29 -3.31 25.23 2.94
C GLY A 29 -2.57 25.13 4.27
N THR A 30 -3.02 24.26 5.19
CA THR A 30 -2.34 24.03 6.50
C THR A 30 -1.13 23.09 6.43
N GLY A 31 -0.69 22.68 5.24
CA GLY A 31 0.52 21.87 5.03
C GLY A 31 0.39 20.38 5.40
N LYS A 32 -0.82 19.84 5.50
CA LYS A 32 -1.09 18.42 5.87
C LYS A 32 -0.36 17.44 4.93
N SER A 33 -0.58 17.56 3.62
CA SER A 33 0.08 16.72 2.62
C SER A 33 1.60 16.95 2.56
N THR A 34 2.05 18.19 2.81
CA THR A 34 3.49 18.51 2.91
C THR A 34 4.15 17.76 4.06
N ALA A 35 3.51 17.74 5.24
CA ALA A 35 4.04 17.02 6.40
C ALA A 35 4.07 15.51 6.18
N ALA A 36 3.01 14.94 5.59
CA ALA A 36 2.95 13.51 5.27
C ALA A 36 4.01 13.10 4.23
N ARG A 37 4.20 13.89 3.16
CA ARG A 37 5.27 13.64 2.17
C ARG A 37 6.67 13.80 2.76
N ALA A 38 6.86 14.81 3.62
CA ALA A 38 8.13 15.01 4.30
C ALA A 38 8.45 13.83 5.23
N LEU A 39 7.45 13.24 5.90
CA LEU A 39 7.65 12.02 6.67
C LEU A 39 8.16 10.87 5.79
N ALA A 40 7.48 10.58 4.67
CA ALA A 40 7.92 9.52 3.75
C ALA A 40 9.36 9.72 3.26
N ALA A 41 9.76 10.97 2.98
CA ALA A 41 11.12 11.29 2.55
C ALA A 41 12.18 11.14 3.66
N LEU A 42 11.77 11.13 4.94
CA LEU A 42 12.65 10.96 6.10
C LEU A 42 12.69 9.52 6.62
N LEU A 43 11.77 8.66 6.18
CA LEU A 43 11.79 7.25 6.55
C LEU A 43 13.03 6.56 5.95
N PRO A 44 13.60 5.59 6.68
CA PRO A 44 14.71 4.80 6.15
C PRO A 44 14.26 4.02 4.92
N GLU A 45 15.21 3.72 4.04
CA GLU A 45 14.96 2.78 2.95
C GLU A 45 14.60 1.41 3.52
N ILE A 46 13.65 0.75 2.87
CA ILE A 46 13.18 -0.59 3.20
C ILE A 46 13.91 -1.61 2.34
N GLU A 47 14.24 -2.75 2.93
CA GLU A 47 14.72 -3.91 2.18
C GLU A 47 13.51 -4.61 1.54
N VAL A 48 13.59 -4.88 0.23
CA VAL A 48 12.56 -5.57 -0.55
C VAL A 48 13.16 -6.70 -1.36
N VAL A 49 12.35 -7.69 -1.71
CA VAL A 49 12.73 -8.69 -2.72
C VAL A 49 13.00 -7.98 -4.05
N ALA A 50 14.15 -8.25 -4.66
CA ALA A 50 14.54 -7.65 -5.94
C ALA A 50 13.50 -7.98 -7.02
N ASP A 51 13.21 -7.01 -7.87
CA ASP A 51 12.16 -7.07 -8.91
C ASP A 51 10.73 -7.34 -8.40
N SER A 52 10.47 -7.30 -7.09
CA SER A 52 9.10 -7.37 -6.58
C SER A 52 8.33 -6.12 -7.07
N PRO A 53 7.14 -6.29 -7.66
CA PRO A 53 6.31 -5.16 -8.07
C PRO A 53 5.67 -4.43 -6.89
N PHE A 54 5.57 -5.08 -5.72
CA PHE A 54 4.79 -4.61 -4.58
C PHE A 54 5.63 -4.46 -3.30
N ASN A 55 6.96 -4.32 -3.39
CA ASN A 55 7.85 -4.14 -2.24
C ASN A 55 7.81 -5.30 -1.21
N ASP A 56 7.61 -6.53 -1.67
CA ASP A 56 7.53 -7.73 -0.81
C ASP A 56 8.72 -7.82 0.16
N ASP A 57 8.43 -8.16 1.43
CA ASP A 57 9.43 -8.21 2.49
C ASP A 57 10.19 -9.55 2.47
N PRO A 58 11.51 -9.58 2.19
CA PRO A 58 12.25 -10.83 2.10
C PRO A 58 12.28 -11.62 3.42
N HIS A 59 12.07 -10.96 4.57
CA HIS A 59 12.05 -11.59 5.89
C HIS A 59 10.66 -12.09 6.29
N ARG A 60 9.63 -11.84 5.47
CA ARG A 60 8.25 -12.27 5.72
C ARG A 60 7.61 -12.99 4.52
N PRO A 61 8.03 -14.24 4.22
CA PRO A 61 7.47 -15.04 3.13
C PRO A 61 5.96 -15.30 3.23
N ASP A 62 5.39 -15.22 4.43
CA ASP A 62 3.95 -15.29 4.67
C ASP A 62 3.19 -14.17 3.97
N THR A 63 3.81 -12.99 3.83
CA THR A 63 3.21 -11.77 3.27
C THR A 63 3.48 -11.56 1.79
N TRP A 64 4.21 -12.47 1.13
CA TRP A 64 4.54 -12.31 -0.28
C TRP A 64 3.31 -12.38 -1.17
N SER A 65 3.29 -11.45 -2.12
CA SER A 65 2.42 -11.51 -3.29
C SER A 65 2.60 -12.80 -4.08
N ASP A 66 1.56 -13.17 -4.83
CA ASP A 66 1.57 -14.37 -5.66
C ASP A 66 2.73 -14.37 -6.66
N ILE A 67 3.05 -13.21 -7.24
CA ILE A 67 4.14 -13.05 -8.22
C ILE A 67 5.49 -13.40 -7.59
N THR A 68 5.77 -12.87 -6.39
CA THR A 68 7.03 -13.14 -5.68
C THR A 68 7.08 -14.58 -5.18
N ARG A 69 5.94 -15.10 -4.71
CA ARG A 69 5.81 -16.48 -4.24
C ARG A 69 6.02 -17.50 -5.35
N GLU A 70 5.48 -17.28 -6.54
CA GLU A 70 5.71 -18.16 -7.70
C GLU A 70 7.19 -18.19 -8.12
N ARG A 71 7.87 -17.04 -8.04
CA ARG A 71 9.27 -16.92 -8.46
C ARG A 71 10.25 -17.50 -7.45
N TYR A 72 10.03 -17.24 -6.15
CA TYR A 72 11.02 -17.52 -5.09
C TYR A 72 10.52 -18.47 -3.99
N GLY A 73 9.26 -18.90 -4.00
CA GLY A 73 8.65 -19.69 -2.91
C GLY A 73 9.31 -21.05 -2.63
N ASN A 74 10.09 -21.59 -3.57
CA ASN A 74 10.84 -22.84 -3.42
C ASN A 74 12.32 -22.63 -3.07
N GLN A 75 12.77 -21.39 -2.94
CA GLN A 75 14.16 -21.05 -2.63
C GLN A 75 14.32 -20.80 -1.13
N ASP A 76 15.54 -21.00 -0.61
CA ASP A 76 15.86 -20.60 0.75
C ASP A 76 15.77 -19.08 0.89
N ALA A 77 15.14 -18.58 1.95
CA ALA A 77 14.98 -17.14 2.20
C ALA A 77 16.31 -16.37 2.14
N ASN A 78 17.41 -17.00 2.56
CA ASN A 78 18.76 -16.42 2.54
C ASN A 78 19.39 -16.33 1.13
N SER A 79 18.76 -16.90 0.11
CA SER A 79 19.24 -16.90 -1.27
C SER A 79 18.47 -15.94 -2.18
N ILE A 80 17.47 -15.25 -1.63
CA ILE A 80 16.61 -14.34 -2.39
C ILE A 80 17.35 -13.03 -2.59
N PRO A 81 17.45 -12.52 -3.84
CA PRO A 81 18.07 -11.23 -4.08
C PRO A 81 17.21 -10.11 -3.45
N THR A 82 17.87 -9.18 -2.77
CA THR A 82 17.21 -8.03 -2.13
C THR A 82 17.78 -6.71 -2.64
N GLU A 83 16.98 -5.66 -2.54
CA GLU A 83 17.41 -4.28 -2.82
C GLU A 83 16.81 -3.30 -1.81
N ALA A 84 17.47 -2.16 -1.63
CA ALA A 84 16.95 -1.06 -0.81
C ALA A 84 16.05 -0.17 -1.66
N ARG A 85 14.82 0.08 -1.20
CA ARG A 85 13.89 1.02 -1.84
C ARG A 85 13.45 2.09 -0.85
N ARG A 86 13.22 3.29 -1.36
CA ARG A 86 12.58 4.36 -0.58
C ARG A 86 11.12 4.03 -0.33
N THR A 87 10.63 4.40 0.85
CA THR A 87 9.21 4.30 1.17
C THR A 87 8.36 5.03 0.12
N SER A 88 7.40 4.32 -0.47
CA SER A 88 6.48 4.93 -1.43
C SER A 88 5.52 5.88 -0.73
N PHE A 89 5.17 6.98 -1.39
CA PHE A 89 4.10 7.88 -0.98
C PHE A 89 3.08 7.92 -2.11
N VAL A 90 1.88 7.40 -1.85
CA VAL A 90 0.83 7.26 -2.86
C VAL A 90 -0.37 8.10 -2.45
N ASP A 91 -0.81 8.97 -3.35
CA ASP A 91 -2.02 9.78 -3.17
C ASP A 91 -3.24 9.00 -3.73
N LEU A 92 -4.27 8.83 -2.91
CA LEU A 92 -5.58 8.33 -3.34
C LEU A 92 -6.45 9.50 -3.80
N PRO A 93 -6.87 9.54 -5.08
CA PRO A 93 -7.81 10.55 -5.54
C PRO A 93 -9.20 10.27 -4.96
N VAL A 94 -9.94 11.34 -4.63
CA VAL A 94 -11.32 11.26 -4.13
C VAL A 94 -12.26 10.52 -5.09
N SER A 95 -11.99 10.61 -6.39
CA SER A 95 -12.78 9.95 -7.44
C SER A 95 -12.27 8.54 -7.82
N ALA A 96 -11.52 7.88 -6.93
CA ALA A 96 -11.04 6.53 -7.18
C ALA A 96 -12.20 5.54 -7.19
N THR A 97 -12.32 4.76 -8.25
CA THR A 97 -13.20 3.58 -8.27
C THR A 97 -12.55 2.45 -7.48
N GLU A 98 -13.36 1.52 -6.97
CA GLU A 98 -12.90 0.32 -6.25
C GLU A 98 -11.79 -0.42 -7.01
N ASP A 99 -12.04 -0.71 -8.29
CA ASP A 99 -11.08 -1.32 -9.23
C ASP A 99 -9.71 -0.58 -9.27
N ARG A 100 -9.68 0.76 -9.14
CA ARG A 100 -8.42 1.52 -9.08
C ARG A 100 -7.76 1.47 -7.69
N VAL A 101 -8.53 1.24 -6.64
CA VAL A 101 -8.03 1.12 -5.27
C VAL A 101 -7.41 -0.24 -5.05
N VAL A 102 -8.16 -1.30 -5.32
CA VAL A 102 -7.73 -2.70 -5.10
C VAL A 102 -6.90 -3.26 -6.24
N GLY A 103 -7.17 -2.84 -7.47
CA GLY A 103 -6.63 -3.42 -8.68
C GLY A 103 -7.68 -4.27 -9.41
N THR A 104 -7.36 -4.67 -10.64
CA THR A 104 -8.27 -5.47 -11.46
C THR A 104 -7.56 -6.70 -12.00
N LEU A 105 -8.33 -7.75 -12.27
CA LEU A 105 -7.85 -8.95 -12.93
C LEU A 105 -8.44 -8.98 -14.35
N ASP A 106 -7.58 -9.07 -15.37
CA ASP A 106 -8.02 -9.25 -16.75
C ASP A 106 -8.40 -10.72 -16.97
N ILE A 107 -9.71 -10.96 -16.88
CA ILE A 107 -10.31 -12.27 -17.06
C ILE A 107 -10.21 -12.73 -18.53
N GLU A 108 -10.26 -11.80 -19.50
CA GLU A 108 -10.20 -12.17 -20.91
C GLU A 108 -8.83 -12.73 -21.28
N ALA A 109 -7.76 -12.09 -20.80
CA ALA A 109 -6.40 -12.59 -20.94
C ALA A 109 -6.21 -13.94 -20.23
N ALA A 110 -6.77 -14.10 -19.02
CA ALA A 110 -6.68 -15.34 -18.26
C ALA A 110 -7.37 -16.52 -18.98
N ILE A 111 -8.55 -16.29 -19.58
CA ILE A 111 -9.30 -17.33 -20.29
C ILE A 111 -8.70 -17.65 -21.66
N GLN A 112 -8.33 -16.63 -22.45
CA GLN A 112 -7.89 -16.83 -23.82
C GLN A 112 -6.43 -17.29 -23.93
N LYS A 113 -5.55 -16.77 -23.06
CA LYS A 113 -4.11 -17.00 -23.12
C LYS A 113 -3.59 -17.87 -21.98
N GLY A 114 -4.41 -18.13 -20.96
CA GLY A 114 -3.97 -18.81 -19.73
C GLY A 114 -3.05 -17.94 -18.87
N GLU A 115 -2.94 -16.65 -19.17
CA GLU A 115 -2.04 -15.71 -18.51
C GLU A 115 -2.85 -14.84 -17.54
N ARG A 116 -2.54 -14.93 -16.24
CA ARG A 116 -3.13 -14.06 -15.22
C ARG A 116 -2.52 -12.67 -15.35
N HIS A 117 -3.30 -11.71 -15.82
CA HIS A 117 -2.86 -10.32 -15.87
C HIS A 117 -3.59 -9.51 -14.79
N PHE A 118 -2.83 -9.08 -13.78
CA PHE A 118 -3.33 -8.24 -12.69
C PHE A 118 -2.84 -6.81 -12.88
N GLU A 119 -3.77 -5.87 -12.95
CA GLU A 119 -3.47 -4.44 -12.94
C GLU A 119 -3.45 -3.94 -11.49
N ALA A 120 -2.28 -3.49 -11.06
CA ALA A 120 -2.06 -3.08 -9.68
C ALA A 120 -2.86 -1.83 -9.30
N GLY A 121 -3.64 -1.95 -8.22
CA GLY A 121 -4.34 -0.81 -7.61
C GLY A 121 -3.44 0.12 -6.80
N VAL A 122 -4.04 1.19 -6.29
CA VAL A 122 -3.39 2.13 -5.37
C VAL A 122 -2.87 1.45 -4.12
N LEU A 123 -3.59 0.47 -3.56
CA LEU A 123 -3.15 -0.29 -2.38
C LEU A 123 -1.87 -1.08 -2.64
N ALA A 124 -1.77 -1.74 -3.80
CA ALA A 124 -0.58 -2.50 -4.17
C ALA A 124 0.66 -1.60 -4.27
N ASN A 125 0.50 -0.39 -4.84
CA ASN A 125 1.57 0.60 -4.95
C ASN A 125 1.96 1.23 -3.59
N ALA A 126 1.03 1.24 -2.63
CA ALA A 126 1.24 1.74 -1.29
C ALA A 126 1.80 0.68 -0.32
N ASN A 127 2.04 -0.56 -0.77
CA ASN A 127 2.51 -1.62 0.11
C ASN A 127 3.87 -1.28 0.74
N ARG A 128 3.95 -1.45 2.07
CA ARG A 128 5.06 -1.00 2.94
C ARG A 128 5.46 0.47 2.73
N GLY A 129 4.49 1.27 2.31
CA GLY A 129 4.58 2.70 2.03
C GLY A 129 3.61 3.54 2.87
N ILE A 130 3.31 4.73 2.38
CA ILE A 130 2.28 5.64 2.93
C ILE A 130 1.20 5.86 1.88
N LEU A 131 -0.05 5.55 2.26
CA LEU A 131 -1.24 5.95 1.51
C LEU A 131 -1.80 7.25 2.10
N TYR A 132 -1.85 8.31 1.29
CA TYR A 132 -2.45 9.58 1.66
C TYR A 132 -3.80 9.75 0.97
N VAL A 133 -4.81 10.13 1.74
CA VAL A 133 -6.15 10.44 1.24
C VAL A 133 -6.42 11.91 1.51
N ASP A 134 -6.60 12.69 0.45
CA ASP A 134 -7.11 14.05 0.60
C ASP A 134 -8.63 14.03 0.67
N GLU A 135 -9.21 14.95 1.45
CA GLU A 135 -10.67 15.13 1.54
C GLU A 135 -11.44 13.81 1.78
N VAL A 136 -10.97 13.00 2.76
CA VAL A 136 -11.54 11.67 3.11
C VAL A 136 -13.06 11.66 3.30
N ASN A 137 -13.64 12.81 3.66
CA ASN A 137 -15.09 12.97 3.81
C ASN A 137 -15.87 12.96 2.49
N LEU A 138 -15.19 12.89 1.35
CA LEU A 138 -15.79 12.79 0.01
C LEU A 138 -15.61 11.40 -0.60
N LEU A 139 -14.90 10.49 0.05
CA LEU A 139 -14.80 9.11 -0.40
C LEU A 139 -16.14 8.39 -0.19
N ASP A 140 -16.44 7.46 -1.10
CA ASP A 140 -17.56 6.55 -0.92
C ASP A 140 -17.31 5.61 0.27
N ASP A 141 -18.36 5.33 1.05
CA ASP A 141 -18.28 4.53 2.29
C ASP A 141 -17.61 3.16 2.06
N HIS A 142 -17.95 2.49 0.95
CA HIS A 142 -17.37 1.18 0.60
C HIS A 142 -15.85 1.23 0.38
N ILE A 143 -15.32 2.33 -0.16
CA ILE A 143 -13.87 2.51 -0.31
C ILE A 143 -13.21 2.69 1.06
N VAL A 144 -13.84 3.46 1.95
CA VAL A 144 -13.33 3.67 3.31
C VAL A 144 -13.25 2.34 4.06
N ASP A 145 -14.32 1.54 4.01
CA ASP A 145 -14.36 0.22 4.64
C ASP A 145 -13.26 -0.69 4.10
N LEU A 146 -13.10 -0.73 2.77
CA LEU A 146 -12.06 -1.52 2.10
C LEU A 146 -10.64 -1.12 2.54
N LEU A 147 -10.38 0.18 2.63
CA LEU A 147 -9.09 0.70 3.08
C LEU A 147 -8.81 0.32 4.54
N LEU A 148 -9.82 0.39 5.40
CA LEU A 148 -9.69 0.03 6.82
C LEU A 148 -9.45 -1.48 6.99
N ASP A 149 -10.18 -2.32 6.26
CA ASP A 149 -9.99 -3.77 6.28
C ASP A 149 -8.60 -4.16 5.77
N SER A 150 -8.18 -3.59 4.63
CA SER A 150 -6.85 -3.83 4.08
C SER A 150 -5.73 -3.39 5.04
N ALA A 151 -5.89 -2.23 5.69
CA ALA A 151 -4.92 -1.73 6.66
C ALA A 151 -4.88 -2.56 7.94
N ALA A 152 -6.02 -3.13 8.37
CA ALA A 152 -6.10 -3.97 9.57
C ALA A 152 -5.56 -5.39 9.32
N MET A 153 -5.90 -5.99 8.18
CA MET A 153 -5.46 -7.34 7.79
C MET A 153 -4.01 -7.35 7.30
N GLY A 154 -3.53 -6.22 6.76
CA GLY A 154 -2.20 -6.11 6.15
C GLY A 154 -2.07 -6.83 4.81
N VAL A 155 -3.19 -7.27 4.23
CA VAL A 155 -3.27 -7.97 2.95
C VAL A 155 -4.50 -7.45 2.20
N ASN A 156 -4.31 -7.15 0.92
CA ASN A 156 -5.38 -6.84 -0.02
C ASN A 156 -5.60 -8.05 -0.93
N ILE A 157 -6.75 -8.70 -0.80
CA ILE A 157 -7.12 -9.89 -1.59
C ILE A 157 -8.07 -9.44 -2.69
N VAL A 158 -7.72 -9.70 -3.94
CA VAL A 158 -8.56 -9.37 -5.10
C VAL A 158 -9.05 -10.68 -5.72
N GLU A 159 -10.32 -10.97 -5.50
CA GLU A 159 -11.04 -12.11 -6.07
C GLU A 159 -12.14 -11.59 -7.01
N ARG A 160 -12.34 -12.26 -8.15
CA ARG A 160 -13.49 -12.02 -9.04
C ARG A 160 -14.21 -13.34 -9.22
N GLU A 161 -15.54 -13.32 -9.06
CA GLU A 161 -16.37 -14.54 -9.08
C GLU A 161 -16.03 -15.45 -10.28
N GLY A 162 -15.53 -16.65 -9.97
CA GLY A 162 -15.28 -17.71 -10.96
C GLY A 162 -13.88 -18.32 -10.99
N ILE A 163 -12.90 -17.79 -10.24
CA ILE A 163 -11.53 -18.33 -10.10
C ILE A 163 -11.02 -18.16 -8.68
#